data_AF-A0A6S7KUN6-F1
#
_entry.id   AF-A0A6S7KUN6-F1
#
_cell.length_a   1.000
_cell.length_b   1.000
_cell.length_c   1.000
_cell.angle_alpha   90.00
_cell.angle_beta   90.00
_cell.angle_gamma   90.00
#
_symmetry.space_group_name_H-M   'P 1'
#
loop_
_entity.id
_entity.type
_entity.pdbx_description
1 polymer ?
#
loop_
_entity_poly.entity_id
_entity_poly.type
_entity_poly.pdbx_seq_one_letter_code
_entity_poly.pdbx_strand_id
1 'polypeptide(L)'
;MSLTDLPPEVLLTIFLYLRTKFVLNTVTRVCKLFYHIITPEATWKTRFNKIWPRRVTNDSDCIIPRWKELCHQNEEFDQHWLEPEKEFDLFTISQEFPIDSVLLLNYGMTLISGSRDRSICIKDIQNIEDVDNLSALPCTFINAHQVSTPYSIQVKPTVMHISY
;
A
#
# COMPACT_ATOMS: atom_id res chain seq x y z
N MET A 1 17.50 38.17 7.22
CA MET A 1 16.81 37.30 6.24
C MET A 1 16.08 36.24 7.03
N SER A 2 14.75 36.25 6.97
CA SER A 2 13.87 35.30 7.66
C SER A 2 13.33 34.26 6.66
N LEU A 3 12.94 33.09 7.16
CA LEU A 3 12.28 32.05 6.36
C LEU A 3 10.98 32.55 5.71
N THR A 4 10.31 33.53 6.32
CA THR A 4 9.09 34.17 5.79
C THR A 4 9.31 35.06 4.57
N ASP A 5 10.56 35.42 4.28
CA ASP A 5 10.91 36.29 3.15
C ASP A 5 11.07 35.48 1.85
N LEU A 6 10.99 34.16 1.93
CA LEU A 6 11.11 33.27 0.78
C LEU A 6 9.79 33.17 -0.01
N PRO A 7 9.88 32.98 -1.33
CA PRO A 7 8.70 32.72 -2.15
C PRO A 7 8.03 31.39 -1.74
N PRO A 8 6.69 31.28 -1.83
CA PRO A 8 5.92 30.11 -1.42
C PRO A 8 6.39 28.78 -2.05
N GLU A 9 6.86 28.81 -3.29
CA GLU A 9 7.33 27.63 -4.03
C GLU A 9 8.60 27.04 -3.40
N VAL A 10 9.50 27.89 -2.91
CA VAL A 10 10.72 27.47 -2.22
C VAL A 10 10.36 26.90 -0.84
N LEU A 11 9.43 27.54 -0.12
CA LEU A 11 8.91 27.03 1.14
C LEU A 11 8.29 25.64 0.98
N LEU A 12 7.45 25.45 -0.04
CA LEU A 12 6.86 24.14 -0.36
C LEU A 12 7.90 23.09 -0.71
N THR A 13 8.97 23.49 -1.40
CA THR A 13 10.10 22.60 -1.71
C THR A 13 10.85 22.19 -0.44
N ILE A 14 11.06 23.10 0.51
CA ILE A 14 11.64 22.76 1.83
C ILE A 14 10.72 21.80 2.57
N PHE A 15 9.42 22.08 2.60
CA PHE A 15 8.43 21.26 3.30
C PHE A 15 8.25 19.86 2.68
N LEU A 16 8.64 19.67 1.42
CA LEU A 16 8.67 18.36 0.76
C LEU A 16 9.61 17.38 1.48
N TYR A 17 10.71 17.87 2.05
CA TYR A 17 11.69 17.04 2.78
C TYR A 17 11.28 16.74 4.23
N LEU A 18 10.22 17.38 4.72
CA LEU A 18 9.73 17.21 6.08
C LEU A 18 8.58 16.21 6.11
N ARG A 19 8.51 15.35 7.13
CA ARG A 19 7.41 14.38 7.27
C ARG A 19 6.04 15.03 7.36
N THR A 20 5.04 14.41 6.74
CA THR A 20 3.65 14.87 6.65
C THR A 20 3.08 15.22 8.02
N LYS A 21 3.23 14.33 9.01
CA LYS A 21 2.82 14.56 10.41
C LYS A 21 3.43 15.83 10.99
N PHE A 22 4.72 16.07 10.77
CA PHE A 22 5.43 17.25 11.28
C PHE A 22 4.95 18.54 10.59
N VAL A 23 4.80 18.50 9.27
CA VAL A 23 4.30 19.64 8.49
C VAL A 23 2.90 20.04 8.94
N LEU A 24 1.99 19.07 9.12
CA LEU A 24 0.61 19.32 9.52
C LEU A 24 0.45 19.76 10.97
N ASN A 25 1.21 19.19 11.89
CA ASN A 25 1.02 19.43 13.33
C ASN A 25 1.89 20.56 13.88
N THR A 26 3.04 20.81 13.27
CA THR A 26 4.03 21.78 13.76
C THR A 26 4.12 22.98 12.84
N VAL A 27 4.40 22.79 11.55
CA VAL A 27 4.70 23.91 10.63
C VAL A 27 3.48 24.81 10.42
N THR A 28 2.27 24.24 10.35
CA THR A 28 1.01 25.00 10.28
C THR A 28 0.77 25.93 11.48
N ARG A 29 1.37 25.65 12.64
CA ARG A 29 1.20 26.43 13.88
C ARG A 29 2.25 27.51 14.06
N VAL A 30 3.29 27.54 13.23
CA VAL A 30 4.39 28.51 13.35
C VAL A 30 3.94 29.91 12.94
N CYS A 31 3.27 30.06 11.80
CA CYS A 31 2.78 31.35 11.32
C CYS A 31 1.60 31.20 10.35
N LYS A 32 0.87 32.30 10.14
CA LYS A 32 -0.30 32.35 9.25
C LYS A 32 0.07 32.04 7.80
N LEU A 33 1.24 32.48 7.33
CA LEU A 33 1.72 32.21 5.98
C LEU A 33 1.83 30.70 5.72
N PHE A 34 2.48 29.97 6.63
CA PHE A 34 2.66 28.52 6.48
C PHE A 34 1.33 27.79 6.57
N TYR A 35 0.45 28.21 7.49
CA TYR A 35 -0.91 27.69 7.54
C TYR A 35 -1.62 27.82 6.17
N HIS A 36 -1.60 29.00 5.56
CA HIS A 36 -2.28 29.23 4.28
C HIS A 36 -1.68 28.45 3.10
N ILE A 37 -0.36 28.23 3.09
CA ILE A 37 0.33 27.48 2.03
C ILE A 37 0.09 25.97 2.16
N ILE A 38 0.08 25.44 3.39
CA ILE A 38 0.01 23.99 3.67
C ILE A 38 -1.43 23.48 3.74
N THR A 39 -2.38 24.29 4.19
CA THR A 39 -3.78 23.85 4.41
C THR A 39 -4.50 23.37 3.14
N PRO A 40 -4.31 23.96 1.94
CA PRO A 40 -5.01 23.51 0.74
C PRO A 40 -4.67 22.08 0.32
N GLU A 41 -5.68 21.26 -0.03
CA GLU A 41 -5.46 19.88 -0.50
C GLU A 41 -4.65 19.82 -1.81
N ALA A 42 -4.73 20.85 -2.66
CA ALA A 42 -3.94 20.93 -3.90
C ALA A 42 -2.42 20.91 -3.65
N THR A 43 -1.97 21.49 -2.53
CA THR A 43 -0.58 21.43 -2.09
C THR A 43 -0.15 19.99 -1.84
N TRP A 44 -1.01 19.21 -1.17
CA TRP A 44 -0.75 17.81 -0.85
C TRP A 44 -0.90 16.89 -2.05
N LYS A 45 -1.82 17.17 -2.98
CA LYS A 45 -1.87 16.49 -4.28
C LYS A 45 -0.58 16.68 -5.06
N THR A 46 -0.06 17.90 -5.11
CA THR A 46 1.20 18.21 -5.79
C THR A 46 2.38 17.51 -5.13
N ARG A 47 2.42 17.51 -3.79
CA ARG A 47 3.42 16.77 -3.01
C ARG A 47 3.36 15.27 -3.30
N PHE A 48 2.17 14.67 -3.24
CA PHE A 48 1.95 13.25 -3.47
C PHE A 48 2.51 12.83 -4.84
N ASN A 49 2.14 13.56 -5.89
CA ASN A 49 2.58 13.27 -7.26
C ASN A 49 4.09 13.44 -7.46
N LYS A 50 4.74 14.33 -6.68
CA LYS A 50 6.20 14.49 -6.72
C LYS A 50 6.94 13.35 -6.02
N ILE A 51 6.44 12.88 -4.89
CA ILE A 51 7.10 11.81 -4.11
C ILE A 51 6.82 10.44 -4.73
N TRP A 52 5.58 10.18 -5.17
CA TRP A 52 5.15 8.89 -5.70
C TRP A 52 4.53 9.00 -7.10
N PRO A 53 5.32 9.37 -8.13
CA PRO A 53 4.80 9.61 -9.48
C PRO A 53 4.15 8.37 -10.13
N ARG A 54 4.48 7.17 -9.65
CA ARG A 54 3.95 5.89 -10.17
C ARG A 54 2.81 5.32 -9.34
N ARG A 55 2.45 5.92 -8.19
CA ARG A 55 1.30 5.46 -7.40
C ARG A 55 0.03 6.06 -8.01
N VAL A 56 -0.71 5.22 -8.72
CA VAL A 56 -2.02 5.60 -9.27
C VAL A 56 -2.97 5.74 -8.09
N THR A 57 -3.39 6.97 -7.78
CA THR A 57 -4.63 7.18 -7.04
C THR A 57 -5.76 6.90 -8.00
N ASN A 58 -6.64 5.95 -7.69
CA ASN A 58 -7.85 5.79 -8.48
C ASN A 58 -8.69 7.06 -8.35
N ASP A 59 -8.61 7.93 -9.34
CA ASP A 59 -9.53 9.05 -9.53
C ASP A 59 -10.91 8.54 -10.00
N SER A 60 -11.23 7.25 -9.82
CA SER A 60 -12.39 6.57 -10.40
C SER A 60 -13.70 6.76 -9.64
N ASP A 61 -13.70 7.44 -8.50
CA ASP A 61 -14.92 7.77 -7.77
C ASP A 61 -14.99 9.28 -7.54
N CYS A 62 -16.20 9.86 -7.60
CA CYS A 62 -16.52 11.28 -7.37
C CYS A 62 -16.12 11.85 -5.99
N ILE A 63 -15.23 11.17 -5.25
CA ILE A 63 -14.76 11.54 -3.93
C ILE A 63 -13.39 12.20 -4.08
N ILE A 64 -13.32 13.48 -3.74
CA ILE A 64 -12.05 14.21 -3.66
C ILE A 64 -11.16 13.50 -2.63
N PRO A 65 -9.97 12.99 -3.02
CA PRO A 65 -9.10 12.29 -2.08
C PRO A 65 -8.67 13.24 -0.96
N ARG A 66 -8.61 12.74 0.28
CA ARG A 66 -8.01 13.45 1.40
C ARG A 66 -6.49 13.34 1.27
N TRP A 67 -5.88 14.18 0.44
CA TRP A 67 -4.47 14.10 0.05
C TRP A 67 -3.50 14.17 1.22
N LYS A 68 -3.84 14.92 2.27
CA LYS A 68 -3.09 14.93 3.54
C LYS A 68 -2.98 13.54 4.16
N GLU A 69 -4.10 12.84 4.23
CA GLU A 69 -4.19 11.51 4.82
C GLU A 69 -3.46 10.49 3.95
N LEU A 70 -3.64 10.57 2.62
CA LEU A 70 -2.91 9.72 1.69
C LEU A 70 -1.39 9.91 1.79
N CYS A 71 -0.91 11.16 1.83
CA CYS A 71 0.53 11.43 2.03
C CYS A 71 1.01 10.85 3.36
N HIS A 72 0.22 10.99 4.42
CA HIS A 72 0.55 10.44 5.72
C HIS A 72 0.68 8.92 5.70
N GLN A 73 -0.33 8.22 5.18
CA GLN A 73 -0.36 6.75 5.11
C GLN A 73 0.77 6.20 4.23
N ASN A 74 1.06 6.87 3.12
CA ASN A 74 2.12 6.44 2.21
C ASN A 74 3.52 6.62 2.83
N GLU A 75 3.76 7.68 3.60
CA GLU A 75 5.02 7.83 4.35
C GLU A 75 5.19 6.75 5.41
N GLU A 76 4.13 6.41 6.17
CA GLU A 76 4.20 5.35 7.16
C GLU A 76 4.45 4.00 6.49
N PHE A 77 3.75 3.70 5.38
CA PHE A 77 4.00 2.50 4.60
C PHE A 77 5.46 2.42 4.15
N ASP A 78 5.99 3.48 3.51
CA ASP A 78 7.38 3.50 3.06
C ASP A 78 8.36 3.31 4.22
N GLN A 79 8.10 3.94 5.37
CA GLN A 79 8.92 3.77 6.56
C GLN A 79 8.88 2.32 7.06
N HIS A 80 7.70 1.69 7.08
CA HIS A 80 7.54 0.27 7.43
C HIS A 80 8.38 -0.65 6.51
N TRP A 81 8.47 -0.36 5.22
CA TRP A 81 9.29 -1.15 4.28
C TRP A 81 10.79 -0.87 4.39
N LEU A 82 11.19 0.28 4.94
CA LEU A 82 12.59 0.65 5.14
C LEU A 82 13.17 0.16 6.48
N GLU A 83 12.33 -0.30 7.41
CA GLU A 83 12.72 -0.80 8.72
C GLU A 83 12.87 -2.34 8.68
N PRO A 84 14.08 -2.89 8.47
CA PRO A 84 14.26 -4.34 8.33
C PRO A 84 14.01 -5.13 9.63
N GLU A 85 14.03 -4.44 10.77
CA GLU A 85 13.76 -5.01 12.09
C GLU A 85 12.26 -5.14 12.38
N LYS A 86 11.41 -4.55 11.54
CA LYS A 86 9.97 -4.60 11.73
C LYS A 86 9.45 -5.95 11.24
N GLU A 87 8.81 -6.67 12.15
CA GLU A 87 8.17 -7.94 11.83
C GLU A 87 6.95 -7.68 10.94
N PHE A 88 6.87 -8.42 9.84
CA PHE A 88 5.67 -8.51 9.03
C PHE A 88 4.87 -9.72 9.50
N ASP A 89 3.56 -9.57 9.58
CA ASP A 89 2.67 -10.71 9.77
C ASP A 89 2.79 -11.63 8.55
N LEU A 90 3.38 -12.80 8.77
CA LEU A 90 3.55 -13.82 7.73
C LEU A 90 2.35 -14.76 7.77
N PHE A 91 1.58 -14.78 6.70
CA PHE A 91 0.54 -15.79 6.50
C PHE A 91 0.99 -16.85 5.49
N THR A 92 0.63 -18.11 5.76
CA THR A 92 0.89 -19.24 4.87
C THR A 92 -0.42 -19.73 4.29
N ILE A 93 -0.48 -19.87 2.97
CA ILE A 93 -1.64 -20.43 2.28
C ILE A 93 -1.22 -21.78 1.72
N SER A 94 -1.90 -22.84 2.18
CA SER A 94 -1.68 -24.20 1.72
C SER A 94 -2.67 -24.56 0.60
N GLN A 95 -2.19 -25.32 -0.39
CA GLN A 95 -2.96 -25.86 -1.51
C GLN A 95 -2.46 -27.27 -1.87
N GLU A 96 -3.34 -28.17 -2.30
CA GLU A 96 -3.03 -29.58 -2.61
C GLU A 96 -2.00 -29.86 -3.69
N PHE A 97 -1.59 -28.86 -4.45
CA PHE A 97 -0.65 -29.06 -5.53
C PHE A 97 0.31 -27.86 -5.62
N PRO A 98 1.53 -28.07 -6.15
CA PRO A 98 2.46 -26.98 -6.36
C PRO A 98 1.84 -25.88 -7.22
N ILE A 99 1.93 -24.65 -6.72
CA ILE A 99 1.44 -23.46 -7.41
C ILE A 99 2.56 -22.96 -8.32
N ASP A 100 2.26 -22.83 -9.62
CA ASP A 100 3.19 -22.30 -10.60
C ASP A 100 3.03 -20.78 -10.79
N SER A 101 1.86 -20.23 -10.45
CA SER A 101 1.58 -18.79 -10.60
C SER A 101 0.63 -18.23 -9.54
N VAL A 102 0.84 -16.97 -9.17
CA VAL A 102 0.03 -16.23 -8.20
C VAL A 102 -0.28 -14.84 -8.76
N LEU A 103 -1.52 -14.39 -8.57
CA LEU A 103 -2.01 -13.07 -8.94
C LEU A 103 -2.82 -12.47 -7.79
N LEU A 104 -2.52 -11.22 -7.43
CA LEU A 104 -3.28 -10.44 -6.47
C LEU A 104 -4.13 -9.41 -7.22
N LEU A 105 -5.43 -9.39 -6.95
CA LEU A 105 -6.39 -8.44 -7.49
C LEU A 105 -7.00 -7.60 -6.37
N ASN A 106 -7.73 -6.55 -6.75
CA ASN A 106 -8.48 -5.68 -5.83
C ASN A 106 -7.61 -5.13 -4.69
N TYR A 107 -6.45 -4.56 -5.02
CA TYR A 107 -5.50 -4.01 -4.03
C TYR A 107 -4.95 -5.05 -3.04
N GLY A 108 -4.82 -6.30 -3.48
CA GLY A 108 -4.33 -7.38 -2.64
C GLY A 108 -5.41 -8.03 -1.78
N MET A 109 -6.69 -7.75 -2.04
CA MET A 109 -7.82 -8.33 -1.32
C MET A 109 -8.28 -9.67 -1.90
N THR A 110 -7.93 -9.97 -3.16
CA THR A 110 -8.30 -11.23 -3.80
C THR A 110 -7.04 -11.92 -4.30
N LEU A 111 -6.81 -13.14 -3.84
CA LEU A 111 -5.72 -13.99 -4.27
C LEU A 111 -6.22 -14.99 -5.30
N ILE A 112 -5.50 -15.09 -6.42
CA ILE A 112 -5.69 -16.12 -7.43
C ILE A 112 -4.40 -16.93 -7.53
N SER A 113 -4.49 -18.24 -7.38
CA SER A 113 -3.36 -19.16 -7.58
C SER A 113 -3.66 -20.17 -8.68
N GLY A 114 -2.70 -20.36 -9.59
CA GLY A 114 -2.73 -21.36 -10.65
C GLY A 114 -1.78 -22.51 -10.35
N SER A 115 -2.30 -23.74 -10.37
CA SER A 115 -1.62 -24.93 -9.85
C SER A 115 -1.42 -26.01 -10.92
N ARG A 116 -0.46 -26.93 -10.69
CA ARG A 116 -0.07 -28.01 -11.62
C ARG A 116 -1.17 -29.03 -11.92
N ASP A 117 -2.12 -29.17 -11.02
CA ASP A 117 -3.35 -29.94 -11.22
C ASP A 117 -4.31 -29.30 -12.23
N ARG A 118 -3.89 -28.19 -12.87
CA ARG A 118 -4.68 -27.39 -13.80
C ARG A 118 -5.88 -26.70 -13.14
N SER A 119 -5.88 -26.63 -11.81
CA SER A 119 -6.88 -25.87 -11.06
C SER A 119 -6.45 -24.41 -10.90
N ILE A 120 -7.46 -23.55 -10.83
CA ILE A 120 -7.30 -22.16 -10.41
C ILE A 120 -8.08 -21.99 -9.12
N CYS A 121 -7.41 -21.51 -8.07
CA CYS A 121 -8.00 -21.24 -6.78
C CYS A 121 -8.15 -19.73 -6.57
N ILE A 122 -9.34 -19.29 -6.21
CA ILE A 122 -9.65 -17.89 -5.90
C ILE A 122 -10.01 -17.81 -4.42
N LYS A 123 -9.28 -16.97 -3.67
CA LYS A 123 -9.48 -16.71 -2.23
C LYS A 123 -9.68 -15.22 -1.99
N ASP A 124 -10.70 -14.90 -1.19
CA ASP A 124 -10.83 -13.56 -0.60
C ASP A 124 -9.96 -13.52 0.68
N ILE A 125 -9.09 -12.53 0.76
CA ILE A 125 -8.12 -12.35 1.85
C ILE A 125 -8.36 -11.05 2.64
N GLN A 126 -9.53 -10.40 2.48
CA GLN A 126 -9.90 -9.18 3.19
C GLN A 126 -9.95 -9.32 4.71
N ASN A 127 -10.41 -10.47 5.21
CA ASN A 127 -10.65 -10.72 6.63
C ASN A 127 -9.89 -11.96 7.11
N ILE A 128 -8.57 -11.94 6.97
CA ILE A 128 -7.71 -12.92 7.65
C ILE A 128 -7.67 -12.52 9.14
N GLU A 129 -8.68 -12.96 9.90
CA GLU A 129 -8.73 -12.77 11.35
C GLU A 129 -7.77 -13.71 12.08
N ASP A 130 -7.41 -14.83 11.44
CA ASP A 130 -6.58 -15.88 12.01
C ASP A 130 -5.47 -16.28 11.00
N VAL A 131 -4.27 -15.76 11.26
CA VAL A 131 -3.07 -15.94 10.42
C VAL A 131 -2.64 -17.42 10.36
N ASP A 132 -3.05 -18.21 11.35
CA ASP A 132 -2.68 -19.63 11.46
C ASP A 132 -3.62 -20.56 10.69
N ASN A 133 -4.80 -20.10 10.25
CA ASN A 133 -5.85 -20.95 9.65
C ASN A 133 -6.32 -20.50 8.25
N LEU A 134 -5.46 -19.90 7.42
CA LEU A 134 -5.84 -19.51 6.04
C LEU A 134 -6.14 -20.70 5.09
N SER A 135 -5.75 -21.92 5.46
CA SER A 135 -6.16 -23.12 4.71
C SER A 135 -7.67 -23.36 4.76
N ALA A 136 -8.36 -22.83 5.78
CA ALA A 136 -9.80 -22.95 5.96
C ALA A 136 -10.60 -21.84 5.26
N LEU A 137 -9.93 -20.84 4.66
CA LEU A 137 -10.62 -19.77 3.93
C LEU A 137 -11.40 -20.36 2.75
N PRO A 138 -12.66 -19.93 2.55
CA PRO A 138 -13.47 -20.40 1.44
C PRO A 138 -12.73 -20.09 0.13
N CYS A 139 -12.48 -21.14 -0.64
CA CYS A 139 -11.83 -21.07 -1.93
C CYS A 139 -12.78 -21.53 -3.02
N THR A 140 -12.87 -20.74 -4.08
CA THR A 140 -13.54 -21.16 -5.30
C THR A 140 -12.50 -21.81 -6.19
N PHE A 141 -12.67 -23.11 -6.47
CA PHE A 141 -11.84 -23.82 -7.43
C PHE A 141 -12.51 -23.85 -8.81
N ILE A 142 -11.71 -23.56 -9.83
CA ILE A 142 -12.07 -23.78 -11.22
C ILE A 142 -11.24 -24.97 -11.68
N ASN A 143 -11.93 -26.02 -12.18
CA ASN A 143 -11.32 -27.19 -12.82
C ASN A 143 -10.49 -28.12 -11.90
N ALA A 144 -10.89 -28.28 -10.63
CA ALA A 144 -10.20 -29.17 -9.70
C ALA A 144 -10.42 -30.66 -10.02
N HIS A 145 -9.33 -31.40 -10.23
CA HIS A 145 -9.33 -32.86 -10.20
C HIS A 145 -9.18 -33.33 -8.75
N GLN A 146 -10.15 -34.10 -8.23
CA GLN A 146 -10.11 -34.63 -6.86
C GLN A 146 -8.99 -35.67 -6.69
N VAL A 147 -7.84 -35.35 -6.06
CA VAL A 147 -7.00 -36.33 -5.34
C VAL A 147 -6.11 -35.65 -4.27
N SER A 148 -5.97 -36.34 -3.13
CA SER A 148 -5.30 -36.03 -1.86
C SER A 148 -3.79 -35.73 -1.88
N THR A 149 -3.38 -34.51 -1.47
CA THR A 149 -2.42 -34.19 -0.35
C THR A 149 -1.94 -32.71 -0.40
N PRO A 150 -1.95 -31.92 0.71
CA PRO A 150 -1.58 -30.49 0.74
C PRO A 150 -0.07 -30.15 0.61
N TYR A 151 0.27 -29.13 -0.19
CA TYR A 151 1.55 -28.41 -0.27
C TYR A 151 1.41 -26.97 0.27
N SER A 152 2.36 -26.49 1.07
CA SER A 152 2.32 -25.14 1.68
C SER A 152 3.19 -24.12 0.95
N ILE A 153 2.74 -22.86 0.85
CA ILE A 153 3.55 -21.75 0.33
C ILE A 153 3.76 -20.67 1.37
N GLN A 154 5.02 -20.27 1.54
CA GLN A 154 5.43 -19.13 2.32
C GLN A 154 5.62 -17.93 1.39
N VAL A 155 4.75 -16.93 1.51
CA VAL A 155 4.90 -15.68 0.74
C VAL A 155 5.90 -14.79 1.47
N LYS A 156 7.17 -14.82 1.06
CA LYS A 156 8.13 -13.81 1.52
C LYS A 156 7.82 -12.47 0.85
N PRO A 157 7.79 -11.36 1.59
CA PRO A 157 7.66 -10.03 0.99
C PRO A 157 8.88 -9.79 0.10
N THR A 158 8.70 -9.98 -1.20
CA THR A 158 9.69 -9.65 -2.22
C THR A 158 9.30 -8.30 -2.77
N VAL A 159 10.22 -7.33 -2.70
CA VAL A 159 10.04 -5.99 -3.26
C VAL A 159 9.56 -6.15 -4.70
N MET A 160 8.29 -5.85 -4.91
CA MET A 160 7.64 -6.00 -6.20
C MET A 160 8.15 -4.84 -7.07
N HIS A 161 9.25 -5.07 -7.78
CA HIS A 161 9.64 -4.25 -8.92
C HIS A 161 8.63 -4.49 -10.03
N ILE A 162 7.50 -3.79 -9.94
CA ILE A 162 6.54 -3.70 -11.03
C ILE A 162 7.23 -2.89 -12.13
N SER A 163 7.74 -3.61 -13.12
CA SER A 163 8.25 -3.06 -14.35
C SER A 163 7.05 -2.78 -15.25
N TYR A 164 6.73 -1.50 -15.43
CA TYR A 164 6.01 -0.99 -16.60
C TYR A 164 6.84 0.16 -17.18
#